data_AF-A0A7S3W164-F1
#
_entry.id   AF-A0A7S3W164-F1
#
_cell.length_a   1.000
_cell.length_b   1.000
_cell.length_c   1.000
_cell.angle_alpha   90.00
_cell.angle_beta   90.00
_cell.angle_gamma   90.00
#
_symmetry.space_group_name_H-M   'P 1'
#
loop_
_entity.id
_entity.type
_entity.pdbx_description
1 polymer ?
#
loop_
_entity_poly.entity_id
_entity_poly.type
_entity_poly.pdbx_seq_one_letter_code
_entity_poly.pdbx_strand_id
1 'polypeptide(L)'
;RRAVPSEAATARVEWAADGSLRLVAQRRLSASAPVRLDFGPRTNAELLVARGEVLAANPHDAVGFHIEASTLAQGSLREREQLLQSRLGLALEAELRLHPSGTLARLA
;
A
#
# COMPACT_ATOMS: atom_id res chain seq x y z
N ARG A 1 18.94 11.87 5.59
CA ARG A 1 17.77 12.15 4.71
C ARG A 1 16.61 12.49 5.64
N ARG A 2 16.03 13.69 5.55
CA ARG A 2 15.05 14.21 6.53
C ARG A 2 13.66 13.66 6.13
N ALA A 3 13.00 12.93 7.02
CA ALA A 3 11.66 12.42 6.77
C ALA A 3 10.67 13.60 6.69
N VAL A 4 9.86 13.67 5.64
CA VAL A 4 8.82 14.68 5.50
C VAL A 4 7.57 14.14 6.20
N PRO A 5 7.00 14.84 7.19
CA PRO A 5 5.74 14.43 7.79
C PRO A 5 4.66 14.36 6.71
N SER A 6 3.77 13.37 6.81
CA SER A 6 2.60 13.21 5.93
C SER A 6 1.65 14.40 6.14
N GLU A 7 1.89 15.50 5.45
CA GLU A 7 0.96 16.63 5.43
C GLU A 7 -0.22 16.28 4.52
N ALA A 8 -1.43 16.44 5.07
CA ALA A 8 -2.68 16.17 4.36
C ALA A 8 -2.73 16.90 3.01
N ALA A 9 -3.29 16.23 2.00
CA ALA A 9 -3.49 16.80 0.68
C ALA A 9 -4.29 18.10 0.74
N THR A 10 -3.94 19.04 -0.14
CA THR A 10 -4.57 20.36 -0.21
C THR A 10 -5.28 20.60 -1.54
N ALA A 11 -5.04 19.75 -2.54
CA ALA A 11 -5.73 19.75 -3.81
C ALA A 11 -5.94 18.32 -4.33
N ARG A 12 -6.96 18.14 -5.16
CA ARG A 12 -7.27 16.90 -5.88
C ARG A 12 -7.42 17.16 -7.38
N VAL A 13 -7.26 16.11 -8.16
CA VAL A 13 -7.50 16.12 -9.61
C VAL A 13 -8.93 15.64 -9.86
N GLU A 14 -9.67 16.38 -10.68
CA GLU A 14 -11.04 16.05 -11.09
C GLU A 14 -11.20 16.13 -12.60
N TRP A 15 -12.13 15.35 -13.15
CA TRP A 15 -12.59 15.52 -14.52
C TRP A 15 -13.68 16.59 -14.58
N ALA A 16 -13.52 17.52 -15.50
CA ALA A 16 -14.54 18.51 -15.79
C ALA A 16 -15.55 18.02 -16.83
N ALA A 17 -16.71 18.67 -16.89
CA ALA A 17 -17.78 18.33 -17.82
C ALA A 17 -17.37 18.43 -19.30
N ASP A 18 -16.36 19.24 -19.60
CA ASP A 18 -15.76 19.39 -20.93
C ASP A 18 -14.71 18.31 -21.26
N GLY A 19 -14.53 17.33 -20.36
CA GLY A 19 -13.52 16.27 -20.51
C GLY A 19 -12.10 16.71 -20.17
N SER A 20 -11.88 17.93 -19.67
CA SER A 20 -10.56 18.38 -19.22
C SER A 20 -10.24 17.88 -17.81
N LEU A 21 -8.94 17.76 -17.50
CA LEU A 21 -8.47 17.54 -16.14
C LEU A 21 -8.29 18.88 -15.43
N ARG A 22 -8.85 19.00 -14.22
CA ARG A 22 -8.73 20.20 -13.39
C ARG A 22 -8.09 19.85 -12.05
N LEU A 23 -7.23 20.75 -11.59
CA LEU A 23 -6.68 20.69 -10.25
C LEU A 23 -7.47 21.64 -9.35
N VAL A 24 -8.12 21.07 -8.34
CA VAL A 24 -9.07 21.78 -7.47
C VAL A 24 -8.55 21.77 -6.04
N ALA A 25 -8.45 22.95 -5.43
CA ALA A 25 -8.09 23.07 -4.03
C ALA A 25 -9.23 22.52 -3.15
N GLN A 26 -8.90 21.65 -2.20
CA GLN A 26 -9.87 21.02 -1.29
C GLN A 26 -10.22 21.91 -0.08
N ARG A 27 -9.43 22.96 0.14
CA ARG A 27 -9.61 23.97 1.19
C ARG A 27 -9.10 25.31 0.73
N ARG A 28 -9.48 26.39 1.42
CA ARG A 28 -8.91 27.72 1.17
C ARG A 28 -7.41 27.71 1.48
N LEU A 29 -6.61 28.15 0.52
CA LEU A 29 -5.15 28.27 0.65
C LEU A 29 -4.78 29.75 0.81
N SER A 30 -3.82 30.04 1.69
CA SER A 30 -3.21 31.37 1.75
C SER A 30 -2.28 31.56 0.56
N ALA A 31 -1.98 32.83 0.24
CA ALA A 31 -0.93 33.14 -0.71
C ALA A 31 0.38 32.47 -0.29
N SER A 32 1.09 31.88 -1.24
CA SER A 32 2.34 31.12 -1.03
C SER A 32 2.21 29.81 -0.26
N ALA A 33 1.00 29.37 0.12
CA ALA A 33 0.84 28.03 0.67
C ALA A 33 1.15 26.96 -0.39
N PRO A 34 1.87 25.89 -0.03
CA PRO A 34 2.16 24.82 -0.96
C PRO A 34 0.89 24.07 -1.35
N VAL A 35 0.77 23.77 -2.66
CA VAL A 35 -0.23 22.86 -3.19
C VAL A 35 0.32 21.44 -3.08
N ARG A 36 -0.39 20.57 -2.34
CA ARG A 36 -0.03 19.18 -2.10
C ARG A 36 -1.12 18.28 -2.64
N LEU A 37 -0.72 17.25 -3.38
CA LEU A 37 -1.65 16.29 -3.97
C LEU A 37 -1.67 15.00 -3.16
N ASP A 38 -2.86 14.40 -3.08
CA ASP A 38 -2.99 13.00 -2.70
C ASP A 38 -2.70 12.13 -3.92
N PHE A 39 -1.89 11.09 -3.73
CA PHE A 39 -1.54 10.12 -4.77
C PHE A 39 -2.27 8.78 -4.57
N GLY A 40 -3.25 8.76 -3.66
CA GLY A 40 -4.05 7.60 -3.32
C GLY A 40 -3.33 6.65 -2.35
N PRO A 41 -3.94 5.49 -2.10
CA PRO A 41 -3.42 4.52 -1.12
C PRO A 41 -2.18 3.81 -1.66
N ARG A 42 -1.01 4.40 -1.38
CA ARG A 42 0.31 3.92 -1.83
C ARG A 42 1.18 3.62 -0.62
N THR A 43 1.87 2.48 -0.66
CA THR A 43 2.90 2.12 0.33
C THR A 43 4.14 3.02 0.18
N ASN A 44 4.97 3.12 1.22
CA ASN A 44 6.22 3.87 1.11
C ASN A 44 7.20 3.25 0.09
N ALA A 45 7.13 1.94 -0.12
CA ALA A 45 7.89 1.27 -1.17
C ALA A 45 7.51 1.78 -2.57
N GLU A 46 6.20 1.88 -2.86
CA GLU A 46 5.71 2.41 -4.14
C GLU A 46 6.04 3.88 -4.31
N LEU A 47 5.89 4.70 -3.25
CA LEU A 47 6.23 6.12 -3.28
C LEU A 47 7.73 6.33 -3.52
N LEU A 48 8.58 5.52 -2.90
CA LEU A 48 10.02 5.61 -3.07
C LEU A 48 10.43 5.32 -4.52
N VAL A 49 9.87 4.27 -5.13
CA VAL A 49 10.16 3.89 -6.52
C VAL A 49 9.64 4.92 -7.50
N ALA A 50 8.40 5.38 -7.33
CA ALA A 50 7.78 6.29 -8.30
C ALA A 50 8.26 7.75 -8.16
N ARG A 51 8.67 8.17 -6.95
CA ARG A 51 8.83 9.60 -6.63
C ARG A 51 10.08 9.92 -5.80
N GLY A 52 10.84 8.93 -5.35
CA GLY A 52 12.05 9.15 -4.55
C GLY A 52 11.79 9.69 -3.14
N GLU A 53 10.56 9.55 -2.62
CA GLU A 53 10.16 10.04 -1.31
C GLU A 53 9.55 8.94 -0.42
N VAL A 54 9.55 9.18 0.89
CA VAL A 54 8.95 8.32 1.91
C VAL A 54 8.23 9.22 2.90
N LEU A 55 7.00 8.85 3.27
CA LEU A 55 6.18 9.58 4.23
C LEU A 55 6.36 8.98 5.63
N ALA A 56 6.63 9.84 6.63
CA ALA A 56 6.95 9.39 7.99
C ALA A 56 5.81 8.65 8.71
N ALA A 57 4.56 9.02 8.39
CA ALA A 57 3.35 8.45 8.99
C ALA A 57 2.35 8.11 7.87
N ASN A 58 2.75 7.20 6.99
CA ASN A 58 1.91 6.78 5.87
C ASN A 58 0.84 5.79 6.36
N PRO A 59 -0.46 6.15 6.36
CA PRO A 59 -1.53 5.24 6.80
C PRO A 59 -1.73 4.05 5.86
N HIS A 60 -1.15 4.11 4.65
CA HIS A 60 -1.22 3.05 3.65
C HIS A 60 0.09 2.27 3.54
N ASP A 61 1.04 2.47 4.45
CA ASP A 61 2.27 1.69 4.42
C ASP A 61 1.99 0.21 4.73
N ALA A 62 2.69 -0.66 4.02
CA ALA A 62 2.52 -2.09 4.18
C ALA A 62 3.83 -2.82 3.95
N VAL A 63 4.06 -3.86 4.73
CA VAL A 63 5.14 -4.83 4.49
C VAL A 63 4.51 -6.07 3.87
N GLY A 64 4.94 -6.39 2.65
CA GLY A 64 4.56 -7.63 1.99
C GLY A 64 5.44 -8.78 2.46
N PHE A 65 4.82 -9.88 2.90
CA PHE A 65 5.53 -11.13 3.14
C PHE A 65 5.35 -12.05 1.94
N HIS A 66 6.47 -12.52 1.38
CA HIS A 66 6.45 -13.56 0.37
C HIS A 66 6.73 -14.91 1.01
N ILE A 67 5.78 -15.82 0.95
CA ILE A 67 5.96 -17.21 1.39
C ILE A 67 6.25 -18.03 0.14
N GLU A 68 7.48 -18.51 0.02
CA GLU A 68 7.85 -19.39 -1.09
C GLU A 68 7.11 -20.72 -1.00
N ALA A 69 6.58 -21.20 -2.13
CA ALA A 69 5.84 -22.45 -2.21
C ALA A 69 6.68 -23.68 -1.76
N SER A 70 8.00 -23.62 -1.92
CA SER A 70 8.97 -24.60 -1.40
C SER A 70 8.89 -24.77 0.12
N THR A 71 8.64 -23.67 0.84
CA THR A 71 8.44 -23.66 2.30
C THR A 71 7.14 -24.33 2.71
N LEU A 72 6.13 -24.26 1.84
CA LEU A 72 4.83 -24.91 2.05
C LEU A 72 4.78 -26.33 1.49
N ALA A 73 5.79 -26.80 0.74
CA ALA A 73 5.72 -28.10 0.08
C ALA A 73 5.95 -29.30 1.03
N GLN A 74 6.38 -29.04 2.27
CA GLN A 74 6.68 -30.10 3.24
C GLN A 74 5.54 -30.25 4.26
N GLY A 75 5.06 -31.47 4.43
CA GLY A 75 4.01 -31.82 5.40
C GLY A 75 2.58 -31.62 4.91
N SER A 76 1.63 -32.08 5.73
CA SER A 76 0.18 -31.93 5.57
C SER A 76 -0.27 -30.47 5.76
N LEU A 77 -1.46 -30.11 5.27
CA LEU A 77 -2.03 -28.76 5.39
C LEU A 77 -2.06 -28.26 6.85
N ARG A 78 -2.37 -29.17 7.79
CA ARG A 78 -2.41 -28.91 9.24
C ARG A 78 -1.02 -28.63 9.83
N GLU A 79 0.01 -29.33 9.38
CA GLU A 79 1.40 -29.07 9.80
C GLU A 79 1.89 -27.73 9.26
N ARG A 80 1.48 -27.36 8.03
CA ARG A 80 1.78 -26.05 7.43
C ARG A 80 1.13 -24.91 8.20
N GLU A 81 -0.14 -25.05 8.57
CA GLU A 81 -0.86 -24.08 9.41
C GLU A 81 -0.18 -23.90 10.78
N GLN A 82 0.21 -25.01 11.44
CA GLN A 82 0.94 -24.96 12.71
C GLN A 82 2.33 -24.32 12.58
N LEU A 83 3.05 -24.57 11.49
CA LEU A 83 4.34 -23.95 11.20
C LEU A 83 4.22 -22.43 11.02
N LEU A 84 3.19 -21.98 10.30
CA LEU A 84 2.94 -20.55 10.08
C LEU A 84 2.53 -19.84 11.38
N GLN A 85 1.66 -20.46 12.17
CA GLN A 85 1.23 -19.91 13.46
C GLN A 85 2.39 -19.86 14.47
N SER A 86 3.21 -20.90 14.55
CA SER A 86 4.31 -20.99 15.54
C SER A 86 5.51 -20.13 15.21
N ARG A 87 5.84 -19.90 13.94
CA ARG A 87 7.06 -19.16 13.54
C ARG A 87 6.84 -17.68 13.28
N LEU A 88 5.65 -17.27 12.83
CA LEU A 88 5.42 -15.89 12.41
C LEU A 88 4.50 -15.12 13.34
N GLY A 89 3.84 -15.79 14.31
CA GLY A 89 2.83 -15.15 15.16
C GLY A 89 1.65 -14.55 14.36
N LEU A 90 1.55 -14.88 13.07
CA LEU A 90 0.50 -14.43 12.17
C LEU A 90 -0.70 -15.36 12.38
N ALA A 91 -1.72 -14.86 13.08
CA ALA A 91 -3.06 -15.41 12.93
C ALA A 91 -3.44 -15.23 11.45
N LEU A 92 -3.54 -16.33 10.71
CA LEU A 92 -3.94 -16.33 9.32
C LEU A 92 -5.40 -15.88 9.19
N GLU A 93 -5.63 -14.57 9.16
CA GLU A 93 -6.81 -13.98 8.51
C GLU A 93 -6.48 -13.68 7.03
N ALA A 94 -5.70 -14.56 6.39
CA ALA A 94 -5.46 -14.46 4.96
C ALA A 94 -6.47 -15.34 4.22
N GLU A 95 -7.41 -14.70 3.52
CA GLU A 95 -8.19 -15.33 2.45
C GLU A 95 -7.22 -15.79 1.34
N LEU A 96 -6.62 -16.96 1.53
CA LEU A 96 -5.73 -17.59 0.56
C LEU A 96 -6.59 -18.17 -0.58
N ARG A 97 -6.86 -17.39 -1.63
CA ARG A 97 -7.28 -17.97 -2.91
C ARG A 97 -6.03 -18.36 -3.70
N LEU A 98 -5.83 -19.67 -3.83
CA LEU A 98 -4.80 -20.24 -4.70
C LEU A 98 -5.08 -19.81 -6.14
N HIS A 99 -4.24 -18.91 -6.67
CA HIS A 99 -4.21 -18.68 -8.10
C HIS A 99 -3.65 -19.95 -8.78
N PRO A 100 -4.19 -20.40 -9.93
CA PRO A 100 -3.74 -21.63 -10.59
C PRO A 100 -2.27 -21.63 -11.02
N SER A 101 -1.58 -20.48 -10.95
CA SER A 101 -0.14 -20.34 -11.16
C SER A 101 0.72 -20.58 -9.91
N GLY A 102 0.13 -20.96 -8.75
CA GLY A 102 0.87 -21.13 -7.49
C GLY A 102 1.29 -19.82 -6.83
N THR A 103 0.72 -18.69 -7.25
CA THR A 103 1.01 -17.36 -6.73
C THR A 103 -0.12 -16.93 -5.79
N LEU A 104 0.21 -16.51 -4.56
CA LEU A 104 -0.78 -15.91 -3.66
C LEU A 104 -1.11 -14.50 -4.15
N ALA A 105 -2.31 -14.31 -4.67
CA ALA A 105 -2.81 -12.99 -5.05
C ALA A 105 -3.48 -12.34 -3.83
N ARG A 106 -2.98 -11.17 -3.40
CA ARG A 106 -3.66 -10.28 -2.44
C ARG A 106 -4.97 -9.81 -3.06
N LEU A 107 -6.10 -9.99 -2.39
CA LEU A 107 -7.27 -9.15 -2.62
C LEU A 107 -7.09 -7.82 -1.88
N ALA A 108 -7.62 -6.77 -2.51
CA ALA A 108 -7.51 -5.36 -2.12
C ALA A 108 -8.11 -5.07 -0.73
#